data_AF-A0AA41S2F3-F1
#
_entry.id   AF-A0AA41S2F3-F1
#
_cell.length_a   1.000
_cell.length_b   1.000
_cell.length_c   1.000
_cell.angle_alpha   90.00
_cell.angle_beta   90.00
_cell.angle_gamma   90.00
#
_symmetry.space_group_name_H-M   'P 1'
#
loop_
_entity.id
_entity.type
_entity.pdbx_description
1 polymer ?
#
loop_
_entity_poly.entity_id
_entity_poly.type
_entity_poly.pdbx_seq_one_letter_code
_entity_poly.pdbx_strand_id
1 'polypeptide(L)' 'MQETWLRDDSPVLDKKPIAKAIGDWYYDRAPFGKIDCPYPCDSTCHNRIFE' A
#
# COMPACT_ATOMS: atom_id res chain seq x y z
N MET A 1 2.21 -6.34 10.40
CA MET A 1 1.46 -6.19 9.14
C MET A 1 0.53 -4.98 9.15
N GLN A 2 -0.33 -4.81 10.16
CA GLN A 2 -1.26 -3.67 10.23
C GLN A 2 -0.55 -2.31 10.42
N GLU A 3 0.54 -2.27 11.21
CA GLU A 3 1.34 -1.05 11.40
C GLU A 3 2.03 -0.57 10.13
N THR A 4 2.39 -1.46 9.21
CA THR A 4 3.06 -1.09 7.95
C THR A 4 2.13 -0.34 6.99
N TRP A 5 0.84 -0.63 7.02
CA TRP A 5 -0.14 -0.02 6.11
C TRP A 5 -0.71 1.28 6.65
N LEU A 6 -0.86 1.38 7.97
CA LEU A 6 -1.45 2.55 8.65
C LEU A 6 -0.44 3.64 9.00
N ARG A 7 0.86 3.43 8.77
CA ARG A 7 1.87 4.47 8.98
C ARG A 7 1.72 5.63 7.99
N ASP A 8 2.11 6.82 8.43
CA ASP A 8 2.14 8.03 7.61
C ASP A 8 3.05 7.88 6.37
N ASP A 9 4.11 7.07 6.49
CA ASP A 9 5.04 6.73 5.40
C ASP A 9 4.66 5.46 4.63
N SER A 10 3.40 4.97 4.74
CA SER A 10 2.98 3.76 4.03
C SER A 10 3.18 3.87 2.51
N PRO A 11 3.48 2.74 1.84
CA PRO A 11 3.55 2.70 0.38
C PRO A 11 2.26 3.23 -0.26
N VAL A 12 2.42 3.87 -1.41
CA VAL A 12 1.37 4.55 -2.16
C VAL A 12 1.30 3.95 -3.55
N LEU A 13 0.18 3.29 -3.85
CA LEU A 13 -0.05 2.66 -5.14
C LEU A 13 -1.19 3.36 -5.87
N ASP A 14 -1.00 3.69 -7.15
CA ASP A 14 -1.99 4.43 -7.95
C ASP A 14 -2.45 5.73 -7.26
N LYS A 15 -1.49 6.45 -6.66
CA LYS A 15 -1.71 7.67 -5.85
C LYS A 15 -2.64 7.46 -4.65
N LYS A 16 -2.82 6.23 -4.20
CA LYS A 16 -3.64 5.87 -3.04
C LYS A 16 -2.77 5.15 -1.99
N PRO A 17 -2.74 5.64 -0.73
CA PRO A 17 -2.09 4.90 0.36
C PRO A 17 -2.73 3.53 0.55
N ILE A 18 -1.92 2.51 0.85
CA ILE A 18 -2.41 1.12 0.98
C ILE A 18 -3.51 1.01 2.06
N ALA A 19 -3.39 1.70 3.20
CA ALA A 19 -4.46 1.70 4.21
C ALA A 19 -5.82 2.15 3.65
N LYS A 20 -5.83 3.19 2.81
CA LYS A 20 -7.06 3.68 2.20
C LYS A 20 -7.60 2.69 1.18
N ALA A 21 -6.72 2.11 0.36
CA ALA A 21 -7.09 1.10 -0.62
C ALA A 21 -7.77 -0.11 0.02
N ILE A 22 -7.19 -0.61 1.11
CA ILE A 22 -7.74 -1.75 1.87
C ILE A 22 -9.05 -1.38 2.55
N GLY A 23 -9.15 -0.19 3.15
CA GLY A 23 -10.39 0.29 3.73
C GLY A 23 -11.51 0.41 2.68
N ASP A 24 -11.21 0.95 1.50
CA ASP A 24 -12.19 1.07 0.42
C ASP A 24 -12.66 -0.30 -0.10
N TRP A 25 -11.76 -1.27 -0.19
CA TRP A 25 -12.09 -2.65 -0.54
C TRP A 25 -12.91 -3.36 0.56
N TYR A 26 -12.50 -3.24 1.82
CA TYR A 26 -13.16 -3.90 2.96
C TYR A 26 -14.60 -3.44 3.20
N TYR A 27 -14.87 -2.15 2.98
CA TYR A 27 -16.20 -1.56 3.14
C TYR A 27 -16.99 -1.49 1.82
N ASP A 28 -16.58 -2.23 0.79
CA ASP A 28 -17.21 -2.25 -0.54
C ASP A 28 -17.41 -0.86 -1.17
N ARG A 29 -16.56 0.11 -0.84
CA ARG A 29 -16.61 1.47 -1.41
C ARG A 29 -16.04 1.52 -2.82
N ALA A 30 -14.97 0.78 -3.07
CA ALA A 30 -14.36 0.66 -4.38
C ALA A 30 -13.46 -0.60 -4.47
N PRO A 31 -13.45 -1.31 -5.62
CA PRO A 31 -12.49 -2.38 -5.84
C PRO A 31 -11.07 -1.80 -5.94
N PHE A 32 -10.08 -2.58 -5.51
CA PHE A 32 -8.68 -2.21 -5.63
C PHE A 32 -7.83 -3.43 -6.01
N GLY A 33 -7.20 -3.37 -7.19
CA GLY A 33 -6.38 -4.44 -7.74
C GLY A 33 -5.34 -3.83 -8.65
N LYS A 34 -4.21 -3.42 -8.07
CA LYS A 34 -3.10 -2.76 -8.78
C LYS A 34 -1.82 -3.51 -8.45
N ILE A 35 -0.97 -3.67 -9.45
CA ILE A 35 0.37 -4.24 -9.32
C ILE A 35 1.32 -3.09 -9.63
N ASP A 36 2.24 -2.82 -8.69
CA ASP A 36 3.29 -1.85 -8.91
C ASP A 36 4.45 -2.44 -9.72
N CYS A 37 5.37 -1.61 -10.16
CA CYS A 37 6.62 -2.06 -10.75
C CYS A 37 7.53 -2.77 -9.72
N PRO A 38 8.50 -3.59 -10.19
CA PRO A 38 9.47 -4.19 -9.29
C PRO A 38 10.24 -3.13 -8.50
N TYR A 39 10.38 -3.34 -7.20
CA TYR A 39 11.25 -2.53 -6.35
C TYR A 39 12.68 -2.47 -6.97
N PRO A 40 13.36 -1.30 -7.01
CA PRO A 40 13.10 -0.05 -6.27
C PRO A 40 12.51 1.10 -7.11
N CYS A 41 11.50 0.86 -7.95
CA CYS A 41 10.95 1.92 -8.79
C CYS A 41 10.13 2.99 -8.05
N ASP A 42 9.40 2.60 -7.00
CA ASP A 42 8.56 3.49 -6.20
C ASP A 42 9.28 3.88 -4.91
N SER A 43 9.49 5.19 -4.74
CA SER A 43 10.13 5.76 -3.55
C SER A 43 9.35 5.57 -2.26
N THR A 44 8.05 5.26 -2.33
CA THR A 44 7.21 5.02 -1.15
C THR A 44 7.25 3.55 -0.70
N CYS A 45 7.77 2.65 -1.53
CA CYS A 45 7.94 1.25 -1.18
C CYS A 45 9.16 1.05 -0.27
N HIS A 46 8.95 0.34 0.83
CA HIS A 46 10.01 0.00 1.77
C HIS A 46 10.50 -1.44 1.55
N ASN A 47 11.80 -1.64 1.36
CA ASN A 47 12.39 -2.98 1.40
C ASN A 47 12.53 -3.48 2.85
N ARG A 48 11.40 -3.93 3.44
CA ARG A 48 11.38 -4.49 4.79
C ARG A 48 11.65 -5.99 4.72
N ILE A 49 12.90 -6.37 4.91
CA ILE A 49 13.29 -7.75 5.21
C ILE A 49 12.90 -8.00 6.67
N PHE A 50 11.83 -8.76 6.90
CA PHE A 50 11.46 -9.21 8.23
C PHE A 50 12.30 -10.45 8.57
N GLU A 51 13.05 -10.42 9.67
CA GLU A 51 13.71 -11.60 10.24
C GLU A 51 12.71 -12.57 10.88
#